data_AF-A0A9J6G7G8-F1
#
_entry.id   AF-A0A9J6G7G8-F1
#
_cell.length_a   1.000
_cell.length_b   1.000
_cell.length_c   1.000
_cell.angle_alpha   90.00
_cell.angle_beta   90.00
_cell.angle_gamma   90.00
#
_symmetry.space_group_name_H-M   'P 1'
#
loop_
_entity.id
_entity.type
_entity.pdbx_description
1 polymer ?
#
loop_
_entity_poly.entity_id
_entity_poly.type
_entity_poly.pdbx_seq_one_letter_code
_entity_poly.pdbx_strand_id
1 'polypeptide(L)'
;MWQSRALCAQIRSDIDSFESGTGLIKQIRLHRLYYEHLAANPVIEAQRLFSTLGLEYTPSVSEYLKNHTTATLEDLKNKFSTKRKPELVIHSWKQQLSRNDIANIEEKCRDVLLRLGYEFLVSNASKTSAA
;
A
#
# COMPACT_ATOMS: atom_id res chain seq x y z
N MET A 1 20.19 -10.74 6.44
CA MET A 1 19.17 -10.56 7.50
C MET A 1 19.45 -9.31 8.38
N TRP A 2 19.77 -8.15 7.77
CA TRP A 2 20.00 -6.84 8.43
C TRP A 2 18.99 -5.77 7.94
N GLN A 3 18.11 -6.12 6.99
CA GLN A 3 17.30 -5.14 6.26
C GLN A 3 16.00 -4.76 6.99
N SER A 4 15.36 -5.67 7.73
CA SER A 4 14.04 -5.41 8.33
C SER A 4 14.06 -4.33 9.41
N ARG A 5 15.05 -4.36 10.33
CA ARG A 5 15.17 -3.34 11.39
C ARG A 5 15.44 -1.95 10.80
N ALA A 6 16.36 -1.86 9.84
CA ALA A 6 16.70 -0.59 9.18
C ALA A 6 15.50 -0.04 8.39
N LEU A 7 14.84 -0.89 7.60
CA LEU A 7 13.64 -0.50 6.84
C LEU A 7 12.54 0.00 7.77
N CYS A 8 12.26 -0.71 8.86
CA CYS A 8 11.19 -0.30 9.77
C CYS A 8 11.56 0.93 10.60
N ALA A 9 12.85 1.17 10.87
CA ALA A 9 13.30 2.44 11.44
C ALA A 9 13.05 3.61 10.46
N GLN A 10 13.30 3.41 9.16
CA GLN A 10 12.98 4.41 8.15
C GLN A 10 11.48 4.70 8.09
N ILE A 11 10.64 3.66 8.02
CA ILE A 11 9.18 3.84 7.99
C ILE A 11 8.68 4.57 9.25
N ARG A 12 9.22 4.23 10.42
CA ARG A 12 8.94 4.93 11.69
C ARG A 12 9.21 6.43 11.55
N SER A 13 10.41 6.77 11.08
CA SER A 13 10.84 8.16 10.86
C SER A 13 9.95 8.90 9.86
N ASP A 14 9.51 8.23 8.80
CA ASP A 14 8.65 8.82 7.78
C ASP A 14 7.25 9.13 8.34
N ILE A 15 6.68 8.23 9.16
CA ILE A 15 5.40 8.45 9.84
C ILE A 15 5.53 9.61 10.83
N ASP A 16 6.58 9.62 11.66
CA ASP A 16 6.82 10.68 12.63
C ASP A 16 6.99 12.04 11.96
N SER A 17 7.68 12.08 10.82
CA SER A 17 7.88 13.29 10.02
C SER A 17 6.59 13.77 9.39
N PHE A 18 5.75 12.85 8.88
CA PHE A 18 4.44 13.19 8.35
C PHE A 18 3.54 13.79 9.43
N GLU A 19 3.41 13.13 10.58
CA GLU A 19 2.57 13.58 11.69
C GLU A 19 3.07 14.91 12.26
N SER A 20 4.38 15.06 12.49
CA SER A 20 4.97 16.31 12.99
C SER A 20 4.88 17.45 11.97
N GLY A 21 5.09 17.16 10.69
CA GLY A 21 5.03 18.13 9.59
C GLY A 21 3.63 18.71 9.39
N THR A 22 2.58 17.89 9.57
CA THR A 22 1.20 18.39 9.58
C THR A 22 0.91 19.38 10.71
N GLY A 23 1.65 19.30 11.82
CA GLY A 23 1.52 20.23 12.96
C GLY A 23 2.33 21.53 12.81
N LEU A 24 3.52 21.46 12.22
CA LEU A 24 4.48 22.58 12.17
C LEU A 24 4.19 23.57 11.03
N ILE A 25 3.69 23.09 9.90
CA ILE A 25 3.48 23.93 8.71
C ILE A 25 1.99 23.97 8.36
N LYS A 26 1.23 24.80 9.09
CA LYS A 26 -0.22 25.02 8.86
C LYS A 26 -0.58 25.43 7.41
N GLN A 27 0.41 25.81 6.61
CA GLN A 27 0.25 26.23 5.21
C GLN A 27 0.46 25.09 4.19
N ILE A 28 1.07 23.96 4.57
CA ILE A 28 1.30 22.83 3.66
C ILE A 28 0.25 21.75 3.93
N ARG A 29 -0.55 21.44 2.90
CA ARG A 29 -1.49 20.32 2.93
C ARG A 29 -0.76 19.06 2.48
N LEU A 30 -0.54 18.13 3.39
CA LEU A 30 -0.01 16.80 3.07
C LEU A 30 -1.16 15.81 2.93
N HIS A 31 -1.08 14.92 1.94
CA HIS A 31 -2.00 13.81 1.75
C HIS A 31 -1.22 12.50 1.74
N ARG A 32 -1.62 11.55 2.60
CA ARG A 32 -1.00 10.23 2.67
C ARG A 32 -1.80 9.24 1.83
N LEU A 33 -1.12 8.56 0.92
CA LEU A 33 -1.69 7.54 0.05
C LEU A 33 -1.03 6.19 0.36
N TYR A 34 -1.86 5.16 0.55
CA TYR A 34 -1.38 3.78 0.69
C TYR A 34 -1.41 3.11 -0.67
N TYR A 35 -0.28 2.55 -1.09
CA TYR A 35 -0.16 1.86 -2.38
C TYR A 35 -1.17 0.70 -2.48
N GLU A 36 -1.41 -0.01 -1.39
CA GLU A 36 -2.29 -1.16 -1.32
C GLU A 36 -3.75 -0.77 -1.52
N HIS A 37 -4.19 0.36 -0.96
CA HIS A 37 -5.54 0.87 -1.21
C HIS A 37 -5.69 1.35 -2.66
N LEU A 38 -4.69 2.10 -3.17
CA LEU A 38 -4.70 2.59 -4.54
C LEU A 38 -4.75 1.43 -5.54
N ALA A 39 -3.95 0.40 -5.31
CA ALA A 39 -3.87 -0.73 -6.20
C ALA A 39 -5.09 -1.65 -6.10
N ALA A 40 -5.71 -1.77 -4.92
CA ALA A 40 -6.96 -2.52 -4.77
C ALA A 40 -8.16 -1.78 -5.41
N ASN A 41 -8.21 -0.46 -5.30
CA ASN A 41 -9.36 0.36 -5.75
C ASN A 41 -8.91 1.68 -6.40
N PRO A 42 -8.27 1.64 -7.58
CA PRO A 42 -7.63 2.82 -8.18
C PRO A 42 -8.61 3.96 -8.49
N VAL A 43 -9.82 3.62 -8.93
CA VAL A 43 -10.87 4.61 -9.22
C VAL A 43 -11.33 5.33 -7.96
N ILE A 44 -11.58 4.60 -6.87
CA ILE A 44 -12.08 5.16 -5.61
C ILE A 44 -11.01 6.03 -4.95
N GLU A 45 -9.78 5.54 -4.88
CA GLU A 45 -8.68 6.30 -4.28
C GLU A 45 -8.32 7.54 -5.12
N ALA A 46 -8.38 7.46 -6.46
CA ALA A 46 -8.21 8.63 -7.30
C ALA A 46 -9.31 9.69 -7.08
N GLN A 47 -10.58 9.28 -6.96
CA GLN A 47 -11.67 10.21 -6.63
C GLN A 47 -11.43 10.93 -5.30
N ARG A 48 -10.99 10.20 -4.26
CA ARG A 48 -10.65 10.77 -2.95
C ARG A 48 -9.49 11.76 -3.04
N LEU A 49 -8.45 11.42 -3.81
CA LEU A 49 -7.30 12.27 -4.02
C LEU A 49 -7.70 13.55 -4.77
N PHE A 50 -8.44 13.45 -5.87
CA PHE A 50 -8.92 14.59 -6.65
C PHE A 50 -9.76 15.53 -5.78
N SER A 51 -10.69 14.99 -5.01
CA SER A 51 -11.50 15.76 -4.05
C SER A 51 -10.63 16.49 -3.01
N THR A 52 -9.63 15.80 -2.45
CA THR A 52 -8.70 16.40 -1.47
C THR A 52 -7.89 17.56 -2.07
N LEU A 53 -7.51 17.43 -3.35
CA LEU A 53 -6.76 18.45 -4.07
C LEU A 53 -7.64 19.59 -4.63
N GLY A 54 -8.98 19.49 -4.52
CA GLY A 54 -9.90 20.44 -5.13
C GLY A 54 -9.93 20.36 -6.65
N LEU A 55 -9.60 19.20 -7.22
CA LEU A 55 -9.61 18.94 -8.66
C LEU A 55 -10.90 18.24 -9.07
N GLU A 56 -11.38 18.53 -10.28
CA GLU A 56 -12.54 17.87 -10.85
C GLU A 56 -12.19 16.45 -11.32
N TYR A 57 -12.93 15.46 -10.83
CA TYR A 57 -12.82 14.08 -11.29
C TYR A 57 -13.77 13.85 -12.48
N THR A 58 -13.23 13.90 -13.69
CA THR A 58 -14.02 13.82 -14.93
C THR A 58 -14.23 12.38 -15.41
N PRO A 59 -15.20 12.13 -16.31
CA PRO A 59 -15.36 10.84 -16.97
C PRO A 59 -14.09 10.36 -17.71
N SER A 60 -13.34 11.28 -18.34
CA SER A 60 -12.10 10.94 -19.05
C SER A 60 -11.01 10.43 -18.11
N VAL A 61 -10.87 11.00 -16.91
CA VAL A 61 -9.97 10.48 -15.87
C VAL A 61 -10.40 9.07 -15.46
N SER A 62 -11.70 8.86 -15.23
CA SER A 62 -12.20 7.54 -14.86
C SER A 62 -11.96 6.49 -15.94
N GLU A 63 -12.15 6.84 -17.21
CA GLU A 63 -11.93 5.94 -18.34
C GLU A 63 -10.43 5.63 -18.49
N TYR A 64 -9.57 6.66 -18.38
CA TYR A 64 -8.13 6.48 -18.42
C TYR A 64 -7.67 5.50 -17.33
N LEU A 65 -8.11 5.70 -16.08
CA LEU A 65 -7.75 4.83 -14.97
C LEU A 65 -8.21 3.40 -15.22
N LYS A 66 -9.49 3.19 -15.55
CA LYS A 66 -10.02 1.85 -15.86
C LYS A 66 -9.19 1.18 -16.96
N ASN A 67 -8.96 1.86 -18.08
CA ASN A 67 -8.22 1.31 -19.21
C ASN A 67 -6.78 0.88 -18.85
N HIS A 68 -6.13 1.56 -17.89
CA HIS A 68 -4.75 1.29 -17.50
C HIS A 68 -4.61 0.42 -16.25
N THR A 69 -5.66 0.24 -15.44
CA THR A 69 -5.61 -0.56 -14.21
C THR A 69 -6.46 -1.84 -14.24
N THR A 70 -7.16 -2.12 -15.35
CA THR A 70 -7.89 -3.39 -15.54
C THR A 70 -7.32 -4.18 -16.72
N ALA A 71 -6.02 -4.50 -16.67
CA ALA A 71 -5.39 -5.32 -17.70
C ALA A 71 -5.96 -6.74 -17.75
N THR A 72 -6.14 -7.28 -18.95
CA THR A 72 -6.44 -8.71 -19.14
C THR A 72 -5.18 -9.56 -18.95
N LEU A 73 -5.34 -10.88 -18.82
CA LEU A 73 -4.17 -11.78 -18.77
C LEU A 73 -3.32 -11.71 -20.04
N GLU A 74 -3.93 -11.41 -21.19
CA GLU A 74 -3.20 -11.23 -22.44
C GLU A 74 -2.38 -9.94 -22.44
N ASP A 75 -2.97 -8.84 -21.96
CA ASP A 75 -2.26 -7.56 -21.80
C ASP A 75 -1.01 -7.71 -20.92
N LEU A 76 -1.07 -8.56 -19.89
CA LEU A 76 0.02 -8.82 -18.96
C LEU A 76 1.18 -9.63 -19.57
N LYS A 77 0.96 -10.37 -20.67
CA LYS A 77 2.04 -11.06 -21.40
C LYS A 77 2.94 -10.07 -22.13
N ASN A 78 2.38 -8.93 -22.55
CA ASN A 78 3.14 -7.88 -23.21
C ASN A 78 3.86 -7.00 -22.17
N LYS A 79 5.19 -7.21 -22.05
CA LYS A 79 6.06 -6.43 -21.16
C LYS A 79 6.04 -4.91 -21.44
N PHE A 80 5.71 -4.51 -22.66
CA PHE A 80 5.64 -3.11 -23.10
C PHE A 80 4.22 -2.53 -23.05
N SER A 81 3.22 -3.30 -22.62
CA SER A 81 1.86 -2.78 -22.41
C SER A 81 1.90 -1.65 -21.37
N THR A 82 1.02 -0.66 -21.49
CA THR A 82 0.78 0.36 -20.45
C THR A 82 -0.33 -0.05 -19.48
N LYS A 83 -1.04 -1.14 -19.77
CA LYS A 83 -2.12 -1.65 -18.91
C LYS A 83 -1.54 -2.56 -17.84
N ARG A 84 -1.98 -2.37 -16.60
CA ARG A 84 -1.61 -3.20 -15.44
C ARG A 84 -2.85 -3.69 -14.71
N LYS A 85 -2.64 -4.71 -13.88
CA LYS A 85 -3.66 -5.27 -12.99
C LYS A 85 -3.06 -5.36 -11.58
N PRO A 86 -2.89 -4.21 -10.90
CA PRO A 86 -2.07 -4.12 -9.68
C PRO A 86 -2.66 -4.93 -8.52
N GLU A 87 -3.97 -5.17 -8.50
CA GLU A 87 -4.64 -6.04 -7.53
C GLU A 87 -4.11 -7.48 -7.52
N LEU A 88 -3.51 -7.97 -8.62
CA LEU A 88 -2.90 -9.29 -8.65
C LEU A 88 -1.55 -9.37 -7.91
N VAL A 89 -0.86 -8.25 -7.72
CA VAL A 89 0.53 -8.24 -7.25
C VAL A 89 0.71 -7.62 -5.86
N ILE A 90 -0.26 -6.86 -5.35
CA ILE A 90 -0.19 -6.15 -4.06
C ILE A 90 0.12 -7.04 -2.86
N HIS A 91 -0.23 -8.32 -2.94
CA HIS A 91 -0.01 -9.29 -1.87
C HIS A 91 0.96 -10.40 -2.26
N SER A 92 1.68 -10.26 -3.39
CA SER A 92 2.60 -11.28 -3.88
C SER A 92 3.73 -11.60 -2.89
N TRP A 93 4.21 -10.59 -2.14
CA TRP A 93 5.22 -10.77 -1.11
C TRP A 93 4.80 -11.78 -0.03
N LYS A 94 3.50 -11.92 0.27
CA LYS A 94 2.98 -12.88 1.26
C LYS A 94 3.24 -14.33 0.84
N GLN A 95 3.37 -14.58 -0.46
CA GLN A 95 3.68 -15.90 -1.02
C GLN A 95 5.18 -16.10 -1.27
N GLN A 96 5.93 -15.02 -1.40
CA GLN A 96 7.37 -15.06 -1.72
C GLN A 96 8.26 -15.13 -0.49
N LEU A 97 7.84 -14.52 0.64
CA LEU A 97 8.59 -14.54 1.88
C LEU A 97 8.32 -15.83 2.67
N SER A 98 9.38 -16.36 3.29
CA SER A 98 9.22 -17.50 4.19
C SER A 98 8.47 -17.09 5.47
N ARG A 99 7.81 -18.03 6.13
CA ARG A 99 7.13 -17.78 7.42
C ARG A 99 8.09 -17.20 8.47
N ASN A 100 9.35 -17.64 8.46
CA ASN A 100 10.38 -17.12 9.37
C ASN A 100 10.75 -15.67 9.05
N ASP A 101 10.84 -15.31 7.77
CA ASP A 101 11.11 -13.93 7.36
C ASP A 101 9.94 -13.01 7.76
N ILE A 102 8.71 -13.45 7.53
CA ILE A 102 7.50 -12.72 7.93
C ILE A 102 7.48 -12.55 9.46
N ALA A 103 7.72 -13.62 10.22
CA ALA A 103 7.77 -13.55 11.69
C ALA A 103 8.83 -12.56 12.18
N ASN A 104 10.02 -12.57 11.59
CA ASN A 104 11.10 -11.65 11.93
C ASN A 104 10.74 -10.20 11.56
N ILE A 105 10.10 -9.95 10.42
CA ILE A 105 9.60 -8.61 10.06
C ILE A 105 8.55 -8.15 11.08
N GLU A 106 7.53 -8.98 11.34
CA GLU A 106 6.46 -8.70 12.30
C GLU A 106 6.99 -8.40 13.71
N GLU A 107 8.02 -9.12 14.15
CA GLU A 107 8.67 -8.87 15.44
C GLU A 107 9.41 -7.52 15.44
N LYS A 108 10.27 -7.24 14.45
CA LYS A 108 11.10 -6.03 14.42
C LYS A 108 10.32 -4.76 14.05
N CYS A 109 9.17 -4.91 13.42
CA CYS A 109 8.34 -3.82 12.89
C CYS A 109 6.99 -3.72 13.58
N ARG A 110 6.81 -4.43 14.71
CA ARG A 110 5.53 -4.57 15.39
C ARG A 110 4.82 -3.24 15.65
N ASP A 111 5.54 -2.27 16.16
CA ASP A 111 5.03 -0.95 16.50
C ASP A 111 4.60 -0.16 15.25
N VAL A 112 5.38 -0.23 14.16
CA VAL A 112 5.04 0.37 12.86
C VAL A 112 3.78 -0.27 12.28
N LEU A 113 3.74 -1.60 12.24
CA LEU A 113 2.60 -2.34 11.68
C LEU A 113 1.31 -2.05 12.45
N LEU A 114 1.37 -2.01 13.79
CA LEU A 114 0.22 -1.63 14.63
C LEU A 114 -0.23 -0.19 14.37
N ARG A 115 0.69 0.78 14.30
CA ARG A 115 0.37 2.19 14.06
C ARG A 115 -0.28 2.42 12.70
N LEU A 116 0.14 1.65 11.69
CA LEU A 116 -0.42 1.69 10.33
C LEU A 116 -1.67 0.81 10.17
N GLY A 117 -2.04 0.01 11.19
CA GLY A 117 -3.22 -0.84 11.16
C GLY A 117 -3.08 -2.13 10.33
N TYR A 118 -1.86 -2.59 10.07
CA TYR A 118 -1.62 -3.85 9.36
C TYR A 118 -1.86 -5.07 10.25
N GLU A 119 -2.41 -6.12 9.65
CA GLU A 119 -2.61 -7.42 10.31
C GLU A 119 -1.32 -8.25 10.36
N PHE A 120 -1.19 -9.03 11.43
CA PHE A 120 -0.09 -9.98 11.63
C PHE A 120 -0.48 -11.36 11.10
N LEU A 121 0.24 -11.84 10.10
CA LEU A 121 -0.01 -13.11 9.42
C LEU A 121 0.40 -14.30 10.29
N VAL A 122 1.53 -14.21 11.02
CA VAL A 122 2.04 -15.35 11.79
C VAL A 122 1.25 -15.56 13.08
N SER A 123 0.85 -14.49 13.77
CA SER A 123 0.03 -14.59 14.99
C SER A 123 -1.43 -14.98 14.72
N ASN A 124 -1.94 -14.69 13.51
CA ASN A 124 -3.30 -15.08 13.12
C ASN A 124 -3.37 -16.54 12.67
N ALA A 125 -2.28 -17.09 12.08
CA ALA A 125 -2.22 -18.51 11.70
C ALA A 125 -2.35 -19.47 12.90
N SER A 126 -1.96 -19.06 14.11
CA SER A 126 -2.20 -19.83 15.35
C SER A 126 -3.66 -19.84 15.81
N LYS A 127 -4.52 -18.98 15.26
CA LYS A 127 -5.96 -18.93 15.61
C LYS A 127 -6.85 -19.67 14.61
N THR A 128 -6.35 -19.98 13.41
CA THR A 128 -7.10 -20.67 12.35
C THR A 128 -6.88 -22.18 12.28
N SER A 129 -6.05 -22.78 13.14
CA SER A 129 -5.95 -24.25 13.26
C SER A 129 -6.75 -24.85 14.42
N ALA A 130 -7.70 -24.10 14.97
CA ALA A 130 -8.54 -24.51 16.11
C ALA A 130 -10.05 -24.39 15.81
N ALA A 131 -10.46 -24.67 14.58
CA ALA A 131 -11.86 -24.82 14.17
C ALA A 131 -12.02 -26.09 13.34
#